data_AF-A0A8S9N7Q3-F1
#
_entry.id   AF-A0A8S9N7Q3-F1
#
_cell.length_a   1.000
_cell.length_b   1.000
_cell.length_c   1.000
_cell.angle_alpha   90.00
_cell.angle_beta   90.00
_cell.angle_gamma   90.00
#
_symmetry.space_group_name_H-M   'P 1'
#
loop_
_entity.id
_entity.type
_entity.pdbx_description
1 polymer ?
#
loop_
_entity_poly.entity_id
_entity_poly.type
_entity_poly.pdbx_seq_one_letter_code
_entity_poly.pdbx_strand_id
1 'polypeptide(L)'
;MASLFVVQGAAMKTNIKDFRIPASSMSTFDILSVAFFIFAYRRFLDPLFARLNKREPNKGLTELQRMGIGLVIAITAMISAGIVEIYRLKHKETASNSSSLSIFWQVPQYMMIGASEVFMYVGQLEFFNSQAPTGLKSFASALCMASISLGNYVSSLLVSIVMKISTRDYLPGWIPGNLNKGHLDRFYFLLAGLTAADFLVYLVCAKWYKYIKSEASFSESMDEEEV
;
A
#
# COMPACT_ATOMS: atom_id res chain seq x y z
N MET A 1 9.04 0.14 3.47
CA MET A 1 8.70 -0.91 2.48
C MET A 1 9.40 -0.76 1.13
N ALA A 2 9.37 0.42 0.48
CA ALA A 2 9.98 0.62 -0.85
C ALA A 2 11.46 0.20 -0.94
N SER A 3 12.24 0.39 0.13
CA SER A 3 13.65 -0.03 0.19
C SER A 3 13.85 -1.52 -0.04
N LEU A 4 12.94 -2.38 0.43
CA LEU A 4 13.07 -3.83 0.28
C LEU A 4 12.80 -4.29 -1.16
N PHE A 5 11.91 -3.61 -1.87
CA PHE A 5 11.68 -3.90 -3.29
C PHE A 5 12.92 -3.54 -4.12
N VAL A 6 13.62 -2.46 -3.76
CA VAL A 6 14.91 -2.10 -4.37
C VAL A 6 15.98 -3.15 -4.03
N VAL A 7 16.04 -3.62 -2.78
CA VAL A 7 16.97 -4.68 -2.37
C VAL A 7 16.70 -5.99 -3.13
N GLN A 8 15.43 -6.36 -3.31
CA GLN A 8 15.02 -7.50 -4.13
C GLN A 8 15.48 -7.32 -5.59
N GLY A 9 15.22 -6.15 -6.18
CA GLY A 9 15.60 -5.84 -7.56
C GLY A 9 17.12 -5.79 -7.79
N ALA A 10 17.88 -5.39 -6.76
CA ALA A 10 19.34 -5.39 -6.82
C ALA A 10 19.92 -6.82 -6.91
N ALA A 11 19.19 -7.83 -6.44
CA ALA A 11 19.54 -9.25 -6.55
C ALA A 11 19.03 -9.92 -7.85
N MET A 12 18.38 -9.16 -8.74
CA MET A 12 17.85 -9.63 -10.03
C MET A 12 18.73 -9.18 -11.21
N LYS A 13 18.48 -9.74 -12.39
CA LYS A 13 19.16 -9.36 -13.63
C LYS A 13 18.69 -7.96 -14.05
N THR A 14 19.60 -7.00 -13.90
CA THR A 14 19.42 -5.58 -14.21
C THR A 14 19.88 -5.18 -15.61
N ASN A 15 20.54 -6.08 -16.34
CA ASN A 15 21.10 -5.76 -17.65
C ASN A 15 20.15 -6.15 -18.79
N ILE A 16 19.83 -5.18 -19.66
CA ILE A 16 19.18 -5.38 -20.95
C ILE A 16 20.21 -5.12 -22.02
N LYS A 17 20.78 -6.19 -22.58
CA LYS A 17 21.88 -6.13 -23.55
C LYS A 17 23.06 -5.32 -23.00
N ASP A 18 23.15 -4.04 -23.36
CA ASP A 18 24.22 -3.10 -22.98
C ASP A 18 23.80 -2.06 -21.94
N PHE A 19 22.51 -1.98 -21.59
CA PHE A 19 21.99 -0.98 -20.66
C PHE A 19 21.65 -1.60 -19.30
N ARG A 20 22.33 -1.12 -18.25
CA ARG A 20 22.08 -1.51 -16.87
C ARG A 20 21.00 -0.62 -16.25
N ILE A 21 19.84 -1.21 -15.96
CA ILE A 21 18.76 -0.54 -15.23
C ILE A 21 19.04 -0.62 -13.73
N PRO A 22 19.20 0.52 -13.02
CA PRO A 22 19.32 0.51 -11.57
C PRO A 22 18.05 -0.04 -10.93
N ALA A 23 18.18 -0.86 -9.88
CA ALA A 23 17.02 -1.41 -9.17
C ALA A 23 16.13 -0.32 -8.56
N SER A 24 16.71 0.82 -8.18
CA SER A 24 15.98 1.99 -7.70
C SER A 24 15.06 2.61 -8.77
N SER A 25 15.39 2.51 -10.05
CA SER A 25 14.57 3.04 -11.14
C SER A 25 13.23 2.32 -11.31
N MET A 26 13.04 1.15 -10.68
CA MET A 26 11.77 0.45 -10.71
C MET A 26 10.64 1.21 -9.99
N SER A 27 10.98 2.15 -9.09
CA SER A 27 9.98 3.04 -8.48
C SER A 27 9.29 3.96 -9.51
N THR A 28 9.84 4.15 -10.70
CA THR A 28 9.14 4.88 -11.77
C THR A 28 7.86 4.17 -12.18
N PHE A 29 7.81 2.83 -12.16
CA PHE A 29 6.58 2.08 -12.47
C PHE A 29 5.48 2.31 -11.42
N ASP A 30 5.86 2.51 -10.17
CA ASP A 30 4.94 2.88 -9.09
C ASP A 30 4.34 4.26 -9.34
N ILE A 31 5.17 5.26 -9.62
CA ILE A 31 4.71 6.63 -9.96
C ILE A 31 3.80 6.63 -11.19
N LEU A 32 4.15 5.88 -12.24
CA LEU A 32 3.32 5.74 -13.43
C LEU A 32 2.00 5.03 -13.12
N SER A 33 2.01 4.03 -12.26
CA SER A 33 0.80 3.35 -11.78
C SER A 33 -0.10 4.33 -11.02
N VAL A 34 0.45 5.08 -10.06
CA VAL A 34 -0.28 6.12 -9.32
C VAL A 34 -0.92 7.13 -10.29
N ALA A 35 -0.15 7.65 -11.25
CA ALA A 35 -0.68 8.58 -12.25
C ALA A 35 -1.81 7.98 -13.09
N PHE A 36 -1.64 6.73 -13.55
CA PHE A 36 -2.65 6.00 -14.31
C PHE A 36 -3.92 5.77 -13.47
N PHE A 37 -3.78 5.30 -12.23
CA PHE A 37 -4.91 5.02 -11.36
C PHE A 37 -5.61 6.29 -10.88
N ILE A 38 -4.92 7.42 -10.67
CA ILE A 38 -5.56 8.71 -10.40
C ILE A 38 -6.40 9.14 -11.62
N PHE A 39 -5.84 9.04 -12.82
CA PHE A 39 -6.58 9.36 -14.04
C PHE A 39 -7.78 8.44 -14.22
N ALA A 40 -7.58 7.13 -14.03
CA ALA A 40 -8.65 6.14 -14.11
C ALA A 40 -9.72 6.38 -13.04
N TYR A 41 -9.32 6.78 -11.84
CA TYR A 41 -10.22 7.11 -10.75
C TYR A 41 -11.14 8.27 -11.15
N ARG A 42 -10.57 9.41 -11.55
CA ARG A 42 -11.35 10.57 -11.98
C ARG A 42 -12.19 10.31 -13.24
N ARG A 43 -11.67 9.51 -14.17
CA ARG A 43 -12.32 9.29 -15.47
C ARG A 43 -13.40 8.23 -15.45
N PHE A 44 -13.23 7.18 -14.63
CA PHE A 44 -14.13 6.03 -14.58
C PHE A 44 -14.93 5.95 -13.29
N LEU A 45 -14.35 6.21 -12.11
CA LEU A 45 -15.07 6.05 -10.84
C LEU A 45 -16.12 7.15 -10.64
N ASP A 46 -15.78 8.42 -10.92
CA ASP A 46 -16.76 9.53 -10.84
C ASP A 46 -18.03 9.27 -11.69
N PRO A 47 -17.94 8.89 -12.98
CA PRO A 47 -19.14 8.57 -13.76
C PRO A 47 -19.77 7.20 -13.44
N LEU A 48 -19.01 6.22 -12.93
CA LEU A 48 -19.57 4.94 -12.47
C LEU A 48 -20.43 5.14 -11.22
N PHE A 49 -19.98 5.95 -10.27
CA PHE A 49 -20.76 6.28 -9.08
C PHE A 49 -22.02 7.05 -9.43
N ALA A 50 -21.92 8.03 -10.34
CA ALA A 50 -23.08 8.75 -10.84
C ALA A 50 -24.10 7.85 -11.57
N ARG A 51 -23.66 6.76 -12.22
CA ARG A 51 -24.54 5.84 -12.95
C ARG A 51 -25.14 4.72 -12.10
N LEU A 52 -24.41 4.21 -11.12
CA LEU A 52 -24.85 3.09 -10.28
C LEU A 52 -25.84 3.53 -9.20
N ASN A 53 -25.70 4.74 -8.66
CA ASN A 53 -26.62 5.27 -7.64
C ASN A 53 -27.66 6.23 -8.23
N LYS A 54 -28.71 5.65 -8.83
CA LYS A 54 -29.88 6.41 -9.31
C LYS A 54 -30.79 6.96 -8.18
N ARG A 55 -30.57 6.55 -6.92
CA ARG A 55 -31.40 6.97 -5.75
C ARG A 55 -30.75 8.03 -4.86
N GLU A 56 -29.42 8.15 -4.83
CA GLU A 56 -28.69 9.20 -4.09
C GLU A 56 -27.44 9.61 -4.91
N PRO A 57 -27.51 10.67 -5.74
CA PRO A 57 -26.48 10.98 -6.73
C PRO A 57 -25.11 11.41 -6.16
N ASN A 58 -24.98 11.57 -4.83
CA ASN A 58 -23.78 12.10 -4.17
C ASN A 58 -23.00 11.11 -3.27
N LYS A 59 -23.41 9.83 -3.16
CA LYS A 59 -22.64 8.83 -2.41
C LYS A 59 -22.04 7.81 -3.36
N GLY A 60 -20.75 7.95 -3.69
CA GLY A 60 -19.97 6.88 -4.30
C GLY A 60 -19.68 5.74 -3.31
N LEU A 61 -18.67 4.89 -3.59
CA LEU A 61 -18.09 3.98 -2.59
C LEU A 61 -17.78 4.79 -1.31
N THR A 62 -18.16 4.28 -0.14
CA THR A 62 -17.89 5.00 1.11
C THR A 62 -16.38 5.15 1.33
N GLU A 63 -15.94 6.21 2.00
CA GLU A 63 -14.51 6.44 2.22
C GLU A 63 -13.82 5.26 2.93
N LEU A 64 -14.54 4.61 3.86
CA LEU A 64 -14.06 3.39 4.51
C LEU A 64 -13.94 2.22 3.50
N GLN A 65 -14.88 2.05 2.57
CA GLN A 65 -14.75 1.00 1.55
C GLN A 65 -13.55 1.24 0.63
N ARG A 66 -13.26 2.50 0.25
CA ARG A 66 -12.11 2.84 -0.60
C ARG A 66 -10.78 2.53 0.10
N MET A 67 -10.65 2.94 1.37
CA MET A 67 -9.51 2.57 2.21
C MET A 67 -9.35 1.05 2.30
N GLY A 68 -10.45 0.32 2.54
CA GLY A 68 -10.45 -1.14 2.61
C GLY A 68 -9.99 -1.81 1.32
N ILE A 69 -10.43 -1.31 0.15
CA ILE A 69 -9.95 -1.78 -1.16
C ILE A 69 -8.44 -1.55 -1.28
N GLY A 70 -7.94 -0.38 -0.86
CA GLY A 70 -6.50 -0.09 -0.80
C GLY A 70 -5.73 -1.13 0.00
N LEU A 71 -6.18 -1.50 1.20
CA LEU A 71 -5.54 -2.53 2.04
C LEU A 71 -5.52 -3.90 1.36
N VAL A 72 -6.62 -4.32 0.73
CA VAL A 72 -6.70 -5.61 0.02
C VAL A 72 -5.73 -5.66 -1.16
N ILE A 73 -5.63 -4.58 -1.92
CA ILE A 73 -4.66 -4.49 -3.02
C ILE A 73 -3.22 -4.53 -2.48
N ALA A 74 -2.93 -3.85 -1.37
CA ALA A 74 -1.62 -3.87 -0.73
C ALA A 74 -1.22 -5.28 -0.25
N ILE A 75 -2.15 -6.05 0.34
CA ILE A 75 -1.93 -7.47 0.71
C ILE A 75 -1.59 -8.29 -0.53
N THR A 76 -2.34 -8.10 -1.61
CA THR A 76 -2.11 -8.80 -2.89
C THR A 76 -0.74 -8.46 -3.48
N ALA A 77 -0.31 -7.20 -3.36
CA ALA A 77 1.02 -6.75 -3.80
C ALA A 77 2.15 -7.43 -3.00
N MET A 78 2.00 -7.57 -1.68
CA MET A 78 2.97 -8.28 -0.83
C MET A 78 3.04 -9.77 -1.17
N ILE A 79 1.90 -10.40 -1.45
CA ILE A 79 1.86 -11.80 -1.90
C ILE A 79 2.57 -11.94 -3.26
N SER A 80 2.31 -11.03 -4.21
CA SER A 80 3.00 -11.00 -5.50
C SER A 80 4.52 -10.88 -5.33
N ALA A 81 4.98 -9.99 -4.44
CA ALA A 81 6.41 -9.83 -4.17
C ALA A 81 7.05 -11.10 -3.57
N GLY A 82 6.34 -11.79 -2.67
CA GLY A 82 6.76 -13.09 -2.14
C GLY A 82 6.87 -14.17 -3.22
N ILE A 83 5.91 -14.23 -4.14
CA ILE A 83 5.93 -15.18 -5.27
C ILE A 83 7.12 -14.89 -6.19
N VAL A 84 7.34 -13.62 -6.56
CA VAL A 84 8.49 -13.21 -7.39
C VAL A 84 9.81 -13.64 -6.74
N GLU A 85 9.91 -13.52 -5.41
CA GLU A 85 11.09 -13.94 -4.67
C GLU A 85 11.31 -15.45 -4.67
N ILE A 86 10.24 -16.26 -4.55
CA ILE A 86 10.33 -17.72 -4.70
C ILE A 86 10.85 -18.08 -6.10
N TYR A 87 10.33 -17.44 -7.14
CA TYR A 87 10.80 -17.65 -8.51
C TYR A 87 12.26 -17.22 -8.70
N ARG A 88 12.68 -16.11 -8.07
CA ARG A 88 14.07 -15.64 -8.09
C ARG A 88 15.01 -16.66 -7.44
N LEU A 89 14.64 -17.19 -6.27
CA LEU A 89 15.40 -18.21 -5.54
C LEU A 89 15.52 -19.52 -6.32
N LYS A 90 14.50 -19.89 -7.11
CA LYS A 90 14.54 -21.07 -8.00
C LYS A 90 15.53 -20.90 -9.17
N HIS A 91 15.72 -19.67 -9.65
CA HIS A 91 16.62 -19.31 -10.76
C HIS A 91 17.91 -18.63 -10.29
N LYS A 92 18.34 -18.90 -9.05
CA LYS A 92 19.59 -18.35 -8.50
C LYS A 92 20.79 -18.93 -9.25
N GLU A 93 21.76 -18.09 -9.59
CA GLU A 93 23.03 -18.55 -10.12
C GLU A 93 23.96 -18.91 -8.96
N THR A 94 24.53 -20.11 -8.94
CA THR A 94 25.39 -20.55 -7.83
C THR A 94 26.75 -19.80 -7.82
N ALA A 95 27.18 -19.30 -8.98
CA ALA A 95 28.46 -18.61 -9.15
C ALA A 95 28.38 -17.08 -8.92
N SER A 96 27.19 -16.49 -8.88
CA SER A 96 26.98 -15.04 -8.80
C SER A 96 25.97 -14.70 -7.70
N ASN A 97 26.12 -13.55 -7.04
CA ASN A 97 25.13 -13.08 -6.06
C ASN A 97 23.85 -12.54 -6.73
N SER A 98 23.66 -12.80 -8.02
CA SER A 98 22.53 -12.35 -8.83
C SER A 98 21.73 -13.53 -9.36
N SER A 99 20.43 -13.32 -9.54
CA SER A 99 19.55 -14.27 -10.23
C SER A 99 19.50 -13.96 -11.73
N SER A 100 19.29 -14.99 -12.53
CA SER A 100 19.03 -14.84 -13.98
C SER A 100 17.66 -14.21 -14.28
N LEU A 101 16.78 -14.11 -13.27
CA LEU A 101 15.44 -13.54 -13.39
C LEU A 101 15.49 -12.04 -13.71
N SER A 102 14.75 -11.61 -14.72
CA SER A 102 14.67 -10.20 -15.12
C SER A 102 13.98 -9.35 -14.06
N ILE A 103 14.49 -8.15 -13.84
CA ILE A 103 13.90 -7.17 -12.91
C ILE A 103 12.45 -6.81 -13.24
N PHE A 104 12.03 -6.94 -14.52
CA PHE A 104 10.64 -6.66 -14.94
C PHE A 104 9.57 -7.55 -14.27
N TRP A 105 9.96 -8.68 -13.69
CA TRP A 105 9.04 -9.49 -12.89
C TRP A 105 8.52 -8.77 -11.64
N GLN A 106 9.16 -7.67 -11.21
CA GLN A 106 8.65 -6.82 -10.14
C GLN A 106 7.57 -5.83 -10.60
N VAL A 107 7.36 -5.61 -11.90
CA VAL A 107 6.38 -4.62 -12.39
C VAL A 107 4.96 -4.84 -11.83
N PRO A 108 4.42 -6.08 -11.74
CA PRO A 108 3.09 -6.30 -11.16
C PRO A 108 2.99 -5.83 -9.70
N GLN A 109 4.04 -6.07 -8.90
CA GLN A 109 4.02 -5.71 -7.48
C GLN A 109 4.11 -4.19 -7.29
N TYR A 110 4.88 -3.48 -8.12
CA TYR A 110 4.94 -2.02 -8.12
C TYR A 110 3.63 -1.40 -8.62
N MET A 111 3.01 -1.95 -9.66
CA MET A 111 1.71 -1.47 -10.12
C MET A 111 0.62 -1.63 -9.07
N MET A 112 0.56 -2.79 -8.40
CA MET A 112 -0.42 -3.03 -7.33
C MET A 112 -0.20 -2.09 -6.13
N ILE A 113 1.06 -1.81 -5.74
CA ILE A 113 1.32 -0.82 -4.70
C ILE A 113 0.81 0.56 -5.12
N GLY A 114 1.17 1.05 -6.31
CA GLY A 114 0.67 2.34 -6.77
C GLY A 114 -0.86 2.41 -6.84
N ALA A 115 -1.53 1.32 -7.24
CA ALA A 115 -2.99 1.24 -7.18
C ALA A 115 -3.52 1.33 -5.74
N SER A 116 -2.92 0.58 -4.81
CA SER A 116 -3.32 0.58 -3.39
C SER A 116 -3.16 1.96 -2.75
N GLU A 117 -2.10 2.68 -3.09
CA GLU A 117 -1.83 4.03 -2.58
C GLU A 117 -2.91 5.01 -3.02
N VAL A 118 -3.35 4.94 -4.28
CA VAL A 118 -4.42 5.83 -4.76
C VAL A 118 -5.72 5.60 -4.01
N PHE A 119 -6.16 4.33 -3.88
CA PHE A 119 -7.41 4.03 -3.17
C PHE A 119 -7.34 4.35 -1.68
N MET A 120 -6.21 4.06 -1.03
CA MET A 120 -5.99 4.37 0.38
C MET A 120 -5.94 5.88 0.62
N TYR A 121 -5.09 6.60 -0.13
CA TYR A 121 -4.83 8.02 0.10
C TYR A 121 -6.06 8.89 -0.21
N VAL A 122 -6.78 8.60 -1.29
CA VAL A 122 -8.03 9.31 -1.63
C VAL A 122 -9.07 9.08 -0.54
N GLY A 123 -9.31 7.82 -0.14
CA GLY A 123 -10.25 7.51 0.93
C GLY A 123 -9.85 8.17 2.26
N GLN A 124 -8.56 8.16 2.60
CA GLN A 124 -8.03 8.80 3.79
C GLN A 124 -8.25 10.31 3.81
N LEU A 125 -7.89 10.99 2.72
CA LEU A 125 -8.04 12.43 2.62
C LEU A 125 -9.51 12.86 2.71
N GLU A 126 -10.41 12.16 2.02
CA GLU A 126 -11.84 12.48 2.00
C GLU A 126 -12.51 12.15 3.35
N PHE A 127 -12.15 11.02 3.98
CA PHE A 127 -12.63 10.67 5.32
C PHE A 127 -12.24 11.73 6.36
N PHE A 128 -10.95 12.09 6.43
CA PHE A 128 -10.49 13.08 7.40
C PHE A 128 -11.09 14.47 7.15
N ASN A 129 -11.25 14.88 5.89
CA ASN A 129 -11.87 16.17 5.58
C ASN A 129 -13.38 16.19 5.83
N SER A 130 -14.07 15.06 5.63
CA SER A 130 -15.52 14.94 5.85
C SER A 130 -15.88 14.81 7.33
N GLN A 131 -15.06 14.09 8.11
CA GLN A 131 -15.36 13.77 9.51
C GLN A 131 -14.72 14.76 10.51
N ALA A 132 -13.77 15.59 10.10
CA ALA A 132 -13.18 16.60 10.98
C ALA A 132 -14.05 17.87 11.06
N PRO A 133 -14.31 18.40 12.28
CA PRO A 133 -14.93 19.72 12.46
C PRO A 133 -14.11 20.81 11.73
N THR A 134 -14.78 21.86 11.25
CA THR A 134 -14.17 22.91 10.41
C THR A 134 -12.90 23.53 11.01
N GLY A 135 -12.84 23.70 12.34
CA GLY A 135 -11.66 24.20 13.05
C GLY A 135 -10.51 23.20 13.25
N LEU A 136 -10.73 21.90 13.00
CA LEU A 136 -9.78 20.82 13.25
C LEU A 136 -9.27 20.12 11.98
N LYS A 137 -9.66 20.59 10.78
CA LYS A 137 -9.21 19.99 9.50
C LYS A 137 -7.69 19.97 9.33
N SER A 138 -6.98 21.02 9.75
CA SER A 138 -5.51 21.03 9.75
C SER A 138 -4.93 20.01 10.72
N PHE A 139 -5.55 19.82 11.89
CA PHE A 139 -5.13 18.81 12.85
C PHE A 139 -5.33 17.38 12.30
N ALA A 140 -6.45 17.13 11.61
CA ALA A 140 -6.70 15.87 10.93
C ALA A 140 -5.67 15.57 9.82
N SER A 141 -5.29 16.58 9.03
CA SER A 141 -4.24 16.45 8.01
C SER A 141 -2.86 16.18 8.63
N ALA A 142 -2.54 16.83 9.76
CA ALA A 142 -1.32 16.57 10.51
C ALA A 142 -1.30 15.14 11.08
N LEU A 143 -2.43 14.63 11.56
CA LEU A 143 -2.55 13.25 12.05
C LEU A 143 -2.32 12.24 10.92
N CYS A 144 -2.84 12.51 9.71
CA CYS A 144 -2.57 11.69 8.53
C CYS A 144 -1.06 11.61 8.22
N MET A 145 -0.35 12.74 8.23
CA MET A 145 1.10 12.76 8.04
C MET A 145 1.86 12.04 9.17
N ALA A 146 1.40 12.20 10.41
CA ALA A 146 1.95 11.49 11.56
C ALA A 146 1.78 9.98 11.44
N SER A 147 0.63 9.49 10.95
CA SER A 147 0.40 8.08 10.67
C SER A 147 1.35 7.52 9.62
N ILE A 148 1.61 8.26 8.54
CA ILE A 148 2.59 7.87 7.51
C ILE A 148 4.00 7.75 8.12
N SER A 149 4.40 8.74 8.93
CA SER A 149 5.69 8.73 9.63
C SER A 149 5.81 7.53 10.56
N LEU A 150 4.78 7.27 11.37
CA LEU A 150 4.71 6.11 12.26
C LEU A 150 4.84 4.80 11.47
N GLY A 151 4.18 4.68 10.32
CA GLY A 151 4.31 3.53 9.43
C GLY A 151 5.75 3.30 8.96
N ASN A 152 6.50 4.36 8.66
CA ASN A 152 7.92 4.25 8.31
C ASN A 152 8.78 3.79 9.50
N TYR A 153 8.54 4.31 10.69
CA TYR A 153 9.23 3.85 11.92
C TYR A 153 8.93 2.38 12.21
N VAL A 154 7.65 1.98 12.15
CA VAL A 154 7.24 0.58 12.32
C VAL A 154 7.91 -0.31 11.27
N SER A 155 7.98 0.13 10.01
CA SER A 155 8.69 -0.63 8.96
C SER A 155 10.18 -0.82 9.29
N SER A 156 10.85 0.20 9.83
CA SER A 156 12.26 0.11 10.22
C SER A 156 12.47 -0.80 11.44
N LEU A 157 11.61 -0.67 12.46
CA LEU A 157 11.61 -1.53 13.64
C LEU A 157 11.36 -2.99 13.28
N LEU A 158 10.39 -3.26 12.39
CA LEU A 158 10.06 -4.61 11.94
C LEU A 158 11.27 -5.25 11.25
N VAL A 159 11.93 -4.54 10.33
CA VAL A 159 13.17 -5.02 9.69
C VAL A 159 14.24 -5.33 10.74
N SER A 160 14.44 -4.44 11.72
CA SER A 160 15.43 -4.61 12.78
C SER A 160 15.13 -5.83 13.66
N ILE A 161 13.88 -6.02 14.07
CA ILE A 161 13.41 -7.17 14.85
C ILE A 161 13.60 -8.46 14.07
N VAL A 162 13.18 -8.50 12.79
CA VAL A 162 13.32 -9.70 11.97
C VAL A 162 14.79 -10.03 11.73
N MET A 163 15.66 -9.06 11.48
CA MET A 163 17.10 -9.31 11.39
C MET A 163 17.65 -9.89 12.70
N LYS A 164 17.29 -9.31 13.85
CA LYS A 164 17.75 -9.80 15.17
C LYS A 164 17.26 -11.23 15.48
N ILE A 165 16.01 -11.55 15.15
CA ILE A 165 15.43 -12.88 15.40
C ILE A 165 16.00 -13.91 14.41
N SER A 166 16.12 -13.54 13.13
CA SER A 166 16.54 -14.48 12.09
C SER A 166 18.04 -14.78 12.07
N THR A 167 18.87 -13.94 12.71
CA THR A 167 20.34 -14.12 12.78
C THR A 167 20.80 -14.88 14.03
N ARG A 168 19.85 -15.41 14.82
CA ARG A 168 20.17 -16.30 15.95
C ARG A 168 20.66 -17.63 15.35
N ASP A 169 21.85 -18.09 15.78
CA ASP A 169 22.48 -19.39 15.40
C ASP A 169 23.43 -19.40 14.17
N TYR A 170 24.15 -18.30 13.89
CA TYR A 170 25.17 -18.22 12.81
C TYR A 170 24.63 -18.40 11.38
N LEU A 171 23.31 -18.46 11.23
CA LEU A 171 22.61 -18.47 9.96
C LEU A 171 22.51 -17.03 9.40
N PRO A 172 22.48 -16.86 8.07
CA PRO A 172 22.57 -15.55 7.42
C PRO A 172 21.34 -14.63 7.63
N GLY A 173 20.28 -15.09 8.30
CA GLY A 173 19.06 -14.31 8.52
C GLY A 173 18.13 -14.25 7.30
N TRP A 174 16.95 -13.64 7.46
CA TRP A 174 15.96 -13.50 6.38
C TRP A 174 16.38 -12.43 5.36
N ILE A 175 17.15 -11.42 5.80
CA ILE A 175 17.69 -10.33 4.96
C ILE A 175 19.22 -10.25 5.18
N PRO A 176 20.02 -11.20 4.65
CA PRO A 176 21.46 -11.11 4.68
C PRO A 176 21.98 -10.10 3.65
N GLY A 177 23.22 -9.65 3.81
CA GLY A 177 23.92 -8.91 2.74
C GLY A 177 24.01 -9.67 1.40
N ASN A 178 23.86 -11.01 1.44
CA ASN A 178 23.69 -11.86 0.26
C ASN A 178 22.29 -12.48 0.22
N LEU A 179 21.40 -11.92 -0.61
CA LEU A 179 20.02 -12.38 -0.76
C LEU A 179 19.88 -13.81 -1.30
N ASN A 180 20.89 -14.38 -1.97
CA ASN A 180 20.81 -15.78 -2.44
C ASN A 180 20.86 -16.79 -1.30
N LYS A 181 21.35 -16.37 -0.12
CA LYS A 181 21.39 -17.17 1.11
C LYS A 181 20.26 -16.81 2.09
N GLY A 182 19.51 -15.75 1.78
CA GLY A 182 18.41 -15.26 2.59
C GLY A 182 17.06 -15.78 2.14
N HIS A 183 16.05 -15.56 2.98
CA HIS A 183 14.66 -15.91 2.71
C HIS A 183 13.79 -14.65 2.79
N LEU A 184 13.98 -13.74 1.82
CA LEU A 184 13.21 -12.51 1.71
C LEU A 184 11.72 -12.80 1.42
N ASP A 185 11.43 -13.95 0.80
CA ASP A 185 10.08 -14.47 0.58
C ASP A 185 9.29 -14.56 1.89
N ARG A 186 9.91 -15.11 2.94
CA ARG A 186 9.28 -15.22 4.28
C ARG A 186 8.99 -13.85 4.88
N PHE A 187 9.84 -12.87 4.61
CA PHE A 187 9.61 -11.49 5.05
C PHE A 187 8.40 -10.87 4.34
N TYR A 188 8.26 -11.08 3.02
CA TYR A 188 7.08 -10.60 2.28
C TYR A 188 5.79 -11.27 2.73
N PHE A 189 5.80 -12.58 3.00
CA PHE A 189 4.63 -13.27 3.56
C PHE A 189 4.30 -12.81 4.98
N LEU A 190 5.31 -12.49 5.80
CA LEU A 190 5.10 -11.90 7.12
C LEU A 190 4.45 -10.51 6.99
N LEU A 191 4.90 -9.68 6.06
CA LEU A 191 4.25 -8.40 5.77
C LEU A 191 2.82 -8.58 5.25
N ALA A 192 2.57 -9.56 4.39
CA ALA A 192 1.22 -9.90 3.92
C ALA A 192 0.31 -10.33 5.09
N GLY A 193 0.82 -11.16 6.01
CA GLY A 193 0.08 -11.57 7.20
C GLY A 193 -0.20 -10.41 8.16
N LEU A 194 0.78 -9.52 8.38
CA LEU A 194 0.61 -8.35 9.24
C LEU A 194 -0.38 -7.34 8.65
N THR A 195 -0.31 -7.09 7.35
CA THR A 195 -1.28 -6.23 6.64
C THR A 195 -2.67 -6.85 6.59
N ALA A 196 -2.79 -8.18 6.50
CA ALA A 196 -4.07 -8.87 6.64
C ALA A 196 -4.65 -8.75 8.06
N ALA A 197 -3.82 -8.86 9.09
CA ALA A 197 -4.24 -8.63 10.48
C ALA A 197 -4.69 -7.18 10.70
N ASP A 198 -3.95 -6.21 10.15
CA ASP A 198 -4.33 -4.80 10.15
C ASP A 198 -5.69 -4.57 9.46
N PHE A 199 -5.92 -5.22 8.31
CA PHE A 199 -7.21 -5.18 7.62
C PHE A 199 -8.35 -5.77 8.46
N LEU A 200 -8.13 -6.84 9.22
CA LEU A 200 -9.15 -7.39 10.12
C LEU A 200 -9.49 -6.43 11.26
N VAL A 201 -8.48 -5.81 11.88
CA VAL A 201 -8.69 -4.78 12.91
C VAL A 201 -9.44 -3.60 12.30
N TYR A 202 -9.05 -3.17 11.11
CA TYR A 202 -9.72 -2.13 10.35
C TYR A 202 -11.21 -2.45 10.12
N LEU A 203 -11.57 -3.68 9.73
CA LEU A 203 -12.97 -4.08 9.54
C LEU A 203 -13.78 -4.01 10.84
N VAL A 204 -13.20 -4.37 11.98
CA VAL A 204 -13.87 -4.25 13.29
C VAL A 204 -14.11 -2.76 13.61
N CYS A 205 -13.08 -1.93 13.47
CA CYS A 205 -13.19 -0.49 13.67
C CYS A 205 -14.21 0.16 12.72
N ALA A 206 -14.19 -0.20 11.44
CA ALA A 206 -15.12 0.32 10.44
C ALA A 206 -16.58 -0.07 10.72
N LYS A 207 -16.83 -1.26 11.29
CA LYS A 207 -18.17 -1.67 11.72
C LYS A 207 -18.66 -0.93 12.96
N TRP A 208 -17.76 -0.57 13.87
CA TRP A 208 -18.09 0.20 15.07
C TRP A 208 -18.18 1.70 14.82
N TYR A 209 -17.55 2.19 13.77
CA TYR A 209 -17.54 3.61 13.44
C TYR A 209 -18.92 4.09 12.98
N LYS A 210 -19.46 5.09 13.68
CA LYS A 210 -20.65 5.83 13.27
C LYS A 210 -20.20 7.10 12.56
N TYR A 211 -20.63 7.27 11.31
CA TYR A 211 -20.43 8.50 10.56
C TYR A 211 -21.07 9.67 11.31
N ILE A 212 -20.31 10.76 11.47
CA ILE A 212 -20.87 12.04 11.89
C ILE A 212 -21.77 12.52 10.75
N LYS A 213 -23.06 12.76 11.06
CA LYS A 213 -23.94 13.51 10.16
C LYS A 213 -23.37 14.93 10.07
N SER A 214 -22.96 15.33 8.87
CA SER A 214 -22.56 16.70 8.59
C SER A 214 -23.71 17.65 8.98
N GLU A 215 -23.38 18.77 9.60
CA GLU A 215 -24.27 19.86 10.06
C GLU A 215 -25.28 20.40 9.02
N ALA A 216 -25.24 19.94 7.76
CA ALA A 216 -26.28 20.25 6.78
C ALA A 216 -27.69 19.78 7.24
N SER A 217 -27.78 18.70 8.03
CA SER A 217 -29.06 18.30 8.62
C SER A 217 -29.43 19.07 9.89
N PHE A 218 -28.49 19.87 10.44
CA PHE A 218 -28.74 20.70 11.61
C PHE A 218 -29.25 22.09 11.20
N SER A 219 -28.80 22.61 10.05
CA SER A 219 -29.41 23.79 9.43
C SER A 219 -30.80 23.50 8.87
N GLU A 220 -31.01 22.35 8.19
CA GLU A 220 -32.36 21.97 7.72
C GLU A 220 -33.35 21.76 8.88
N SER A 221 -32.91 21.24 10.04
CA SER A 221 -33.79 21.10 11.21
C SER A 221 -34.07 22.41 11.94
N MET A 222 -33.19 23.42 11.83
CA MET A 222 -33.44 24.75 12.37
C MET A 222 -34.36 25.56 11.44
N ASP A 223 -34.24 25.37 10.12
CA ASP A 223 -35.12 26.00 9.14
C ASP A 223 -36.53 25.38 9.12
N GLU A 224 -36.70 24.10 9.48
CA GLU A 224 -38.02 23.45 9.64
C GLU A 224 -38.71 23.75 10.99
N GLU A 225 -37.97 24.12 12.05
CA GLU A 225 -38.55 24.53 13.33
C GLU A 225 -38.97 26.02 13.38
N GLU A 226 -38.55 26.84 12.40
CA GLU A 226 -38.94 28.26 12.26
C GLU A 226 -40.11 28.53 11.28
N VAL A 227 -40.79 27.49 10.75
CA VAL A 227 -41.95 27.62 9.83
C VAL A 227 -43.27 27.17 10.46
#